data_AF-A0AAV1J257-F1
#
_entry.id   AF-A0AAV1J257-F1
#
_cell.length_a   1.000
_cell.length_b   1.000
_cell.length_c   1.000
_cell.angle_alpha   90.00
_cell.angle_beta   90.00
_cell.angle_gamma   90.00
#
_symmetry.space_group_name_H-M   'P 1'
#
loop_
_entity.id
_entity.type
_entity.pdbx_description
1 polymer ?
#
loop_
_entity_poly.entity_id
_entity_poly.type
_entity_poly.pdbx_seq_one_letter_code
_entity_poly.pdbx_strand_id
1 'polypeptide(L)'
;MLYIGFVNALDYYKTNHFQVSGIKERKEEKKMKSLVVLVTLIVVAISSGAVVYPTNRSSFSVGYITTGDRLLHRQYLRKLPVPNAIQYQDFVFRGNSTTRVAAITATEMGYSQNAYAVITAGGVGYNYVTVRVQSSRSLGYDYVIEVWGRGR
;
A
#
# COMPACT_ATOMS: atom_id res chain seq x y z
N MET A 1 -10.23 28.28 -82.71
CA MET A 1 -10.40 29.05 -81.44
C MET A 1 -11.22 28.29 -80.39
N LEU A 2 -11.08 26.96 -80.28
CA LEU A 2 -11.85 26.10 -79.33
C LEU A 2 -10.96 25.24 -78.43
N TYR A 3 -9.64 25.20 -78.68
CA TYR A 3 -8.72 24.29 -77.99
C TYR A 3 -8.17 24.86 -76.65
N ILE A 4 -8.10 26.19 -76.52
CA ILE A 4 -7.50 26.86 -75.35
C ILE A 4 -8.45 26.82 -74.13
N GLY A 5 -9.77 26.83 -74.33
CA GLY A 5 -10.75 26.78 -73.24
C GLY A 5 -10.86 25.42 -72.56
N PHE A 6 -10.63 24.32 -73.30
CA PHE A 6 -10.80 22.96 -72.78
C PHE A 6 -9.63 22.54 -71.88
N VAL A 7 -8.39 22.96 -72.21
CA VAL A 7 -7.19 22.70 -71.39
C VAL A 7 -7.30 23.37 -70.02
N ASN A 8 -7.70 24.65 -69.98
CA ASN A 8 -7.87 25.39 -68.73
C ASN A 8 -8.98 24.82 -67.83
N ALA A 9 -10.07 24.31 -68.42
CA ALA A 9 -11.15 23.68 -67.66
C ALA A 9 -10.75 22.32 -67.07
N LEU A 10 -9.94 21.53 -67.80
CA LEU A 10 -9.44 20.24 -67.32
C LEU A 10 -8.43 20.42 -66.20
N ASP A 11 -7.53 21.40 -66.32
CA ASP A 11 -6.56 21.73 -65.28
C ASP A 11 -7.25 22.28 -64.03
N TYR A 12 -8.31 23.07 -64.19
CA TYR A 12 -9.12 23.53 -63.07
C TYR A 12 -9.85 22.38 -62.37
N TYR A 13 -10.45 21.45 -63.13
CA TYR A 13 -11.13 20.29 -62.55
C TYR A 13 -10.15 19.36 -61.81
N LYS A 14 -9.00 19.06 -62.42
CA LYS A 14 -7.97 18.19 -61.85
C LYS A 14 -7.37 18.81 -60.59
N THR A 15 -7.14 20.13 -60.58
CA THR A 15 -6.64 20.87 -59.42
C THR A 15 -7.63 20.88 -58.27
N ASN A 16 -8.91 21.20 -58.53
CA ASN A 16 -9.93 21.23 -57.46
C ASN A 16 -10.24 19.84 -56.91
N HIS A 17 -10.28 18.82 -57.75
CA HIS A 17 -10.49 17.44 -57.30
C HIS A 17 -9.33 16.96 -56.42
N PHE A 18 -8.08 17.30 -56.78
CA PHE A 18 -6.90 16.99 -55.96
C PHE A 18 -6.89 17.75 -54.63
N GLN A 19 -7.24 19.03 -54.61
CA GLN A 19 -7.34 19.84 -53.38
C GLN A 19 -8.42 19.31 -52.42
N VAL A 20 -9.61 18.96 -52.93
CA VAL A 20 -10.69 18.39 -52.11
C VAL A 20 -10.32 17.01 -51.57
N SER A 21 -9.62 16.19 -52.36
CA SER A 21 -9.09 14.89 -51.91
C SER A 21 -8.09 15.06 -50.77
N GLY A 22 -7.14 15.98 -50.89
CA GLY A 22 -6.14 16.25 -49.85
C GLY A 22 -6.72 16.82 -48.55
N ILE A 23 -7.79 17.63 -48.63
CA ILE A 23 -8.50 18.15 -47.45
C ILE A 23 -9.20 17.03 -46.68
N LYS A 24 -9.83 16.07 -47.37
CA LYS A 24 -10.44 14.90 -46.73
C LYS A 24 -9.39 14.04 -46.03
N GLU A 25 -8.27 13.78 -46.70
CA GLU A 25 -7.18 12.96 -46.17
C GLU A 25 -6.57 13.58 -44.90
N ARG A 26 -6.30 14.89 -44.89
CA ARG A 26 -5.82 15.60 -43.69
C ARG A 26 -6.84 15.63 -42.54
N LYS A 27 -8.15 15.64 -42.85
CA LYS A 27 -9.21 15.60 -41.83
C LYS A 27 -9.29 14.22 -41.17
N GLU A 28 -9.19 13.14 -41.96
CA GLU A 28 -9.14 11.77 -41.43
C GLU A 28 -7.85 11.50 -40.66
N GLU A 29 -6.70 12.02 -41.10
CA GLU A 29 -5.44 11.95 -40.38
C GLU A 29 -5.53 12.65 -39.01
N LYS A 30 -6.11 13.85 -38.95
CA LYS A 30 -6.31 14.58 -37.69
C LYS A 30 -7.27 13.86 -36.75
N LYS A 31 -8.30 13.20 -37.30
CA LYS A 31 -9.25 12.37 -36.55
C LYS A 31 -8.57 11.12 -35.98
N MET A 32 -7.76 10.42 -36.78
CA MET A 32 -7.01 9.24 -36.33
C MET A 32 -5.96 9.59 -35.28
N LYS A 33 -5.21 10.69 -35.44
CA LYS A 33 -4.25 11.16 -34.43
C LYS A 33 -4.92 11.51 -33.10
N SER A 34 -6.07 12.18 -33.16
CA SER A 34 -6.89 12.47 -31.97
C SER A 34 -7.36 11.19 -31.27
N LEU A 35 -7.80 10.20 -32.06
CA LEU A 35 -8.23 8.91 -31.54
C LEU A 35 -7.08 8.15 -30.87
N VAL A 36 -5.88 8.16 -31.46
CA VAL A 36 -4.68 7.54 -30.89
C VAL A 36 -4.30 8.20 -29.57
N VAL A 37 -4.33 9.53 -29.48
CA VAL A 37 -4.05 10.26 -28.23
C VAL A 37 -5.08 9.94 -27.14
N LEU A 38 -6.36 9.82 -27.51
CA LEU A 38 -7.41 9.46 -26.56
C LEU A 38 -7.20 8.03 -26.01
N VAL A 39 -6.87 7.07 -26.89
CA VAL A 39 -6.60 5.68 -26.50
C VAL A 39 -5.37 5.60 -25.60
N THR A 40 -4.28 6.30 -25.92
CA THR A 40 -3.06 6.29 -25.08
C THR A 40 -3.30 6.91 -23.70
N LEU A 41 -4.09 7.98 -23.60
CA LEU A 41 -4.46 8.57 -22.31
C LEU A 41 -5.30 7.61 -21.45
N ILE A 42 -6.22 6.86 -22.05
CA ILE A 42 -7.02 5.85 -21.34
C ILE A 42 -6.12 4.72 -20.83
N VAL A 43 -5.17 4.22 -21.64
CA VAL A 43 -4.24 3.16 -21.21
C VAL A 43 -3.36 3.62 -20.05
N VAL A 44 -2.84 4.85 -20.09
CA VAL A 44 -2.01 5.41 -19.01
C VAL A 44 -2.80 5.55 -17.71
N ALA A 45 -4.06 5.99 -17.77
CA ALA A 45 -4.93 6.14 -16.60
C ALA A 45 -5.26 4.79 -15.92
N ILE A 46 -5.30 3.69 -16.67
CA ILE A 46 -5.54 2.35 -16.11
C ILE A 46 -4.26 1.79 -15.46
N SER A 47 -3.08 2.13 -16.00
CA SER A 47 -1.79 1.65 -15.48
C SER A 47 -1.27 2.38 -14.24
N SER A 48 -1.79 3.56 -13.92
CA SER A 48 -1.30 4.41 -12.83
C SER A 48 -1.96 4.15 -11.48
N GLY A 49 -2.69 3.04 -11.35
CA GLY A 49 -3.17 2.55 -10.06
C GLY A 49 -1.99 2.17 -9.17
N ALA A 50 -1.57 3.09 -8.30
CA ALA A 50 -0.77 2.75 -7.15
C ALA A 50 -1.59 1.77 -6.31
N VAL A 51 -1.27 0.48 -6.40
CA VAL A 51 -1.84 -0.54 -5.53
C VAL A 51 -1.31 -0.26 -4.13
N VAL A 52 -2.06 0.52 -3.36
CA VAL A 52 -1.89 0.59 -1.91
C VAL A 52 -2.42 -0.74 -1.38
N TYR A 53 -1.53 -1.73 -1.25
CA TYR A 53 -1.86 -2.88 -0.43
C TYR A 53 -2.15 -2.34 0.97
N PRO A 54 -3.34 -2.59 1.55
CA PRO A 54 -3.51 -2.36 2.97
C PRO A 54 -2.43 -3.19 3.66
N THR A 55 -1.44 -2.52 4.24
CA THR A 55 -0.54 -3.16 5.19
C THR A 55 -1.42 -3.51 6.38
N ASN A 56 -1.91 -4.76 6.41
CA ASN A 56 -2.70 -5.26 7.52
C ASN A 56 -1.75 -5.48 8.70
N ARG A 57 -1.30 -4.37 9.30
CA ARG A 57 -0.45 -4.38 10.49
C ARG A 57 -1.33 -4.84 11.64
N SER A 58 -0.95 -5.93 12.25
CA SER A 58 -1.60 -6.49 13.43
C SER A 58 -1.00 -5.88 14.71
N SER A 59 -0.77 -4.57 14.69
CA SER A 59 -0.44 -3.84 15.91
C SER A 59 -1.64 -3.89 16.85
N PHE A 60 -1.42 -4.22 18.12
CA PHE A 60 -2.48 -4.19 19.12
C PHE A 60 -2.11 -3.27 20.28
N SER A 61 -3.12 -2.67 20.88
CA SER A 61 -3.01 -1.94 22.14
C SER A 61 -4.17 -2.36 23.04
N VAL A 62 -3.87 -2.75 24.28
CA VAL A 62 -4.87 -3.11 25.29
C VAL A 62 -4.64 -2.28 26.54
N GLY A 63 -5.70 -1.63 27.03
CA GLY A 63 -5.67 -0.76 28.19
C GLY A 63 -5.46 0.72 27.83
N TYR A 64 -5.25 1.54 28.86
CA TYR A 64 -5.11 2.98 28.71
C TYR A 64 -3.87 3.46 29.47
N ILE A 65 -3.07 4.28 28.78
CA ILE A 65 -1.93 4.97 29.39
C ILE A 65 -2.45 6.31 29.90
N THR A 66 -2.37 6.52 31.21
CA THR A 66 -2.85 7.72 31.90
C THR A 66 -1.72 8.48 32.58
N THR A 67 -1.98 9.73 32.99
CA THR A 67 -0.99 10.54 33.72
C THR A 67 -0.53 9.81 34.98
N GLY A 68 0.79 9.62 35.10
CA GLY A 68 1.42 8.87 36.20
C GLY A 68 1.77 7.41 35.87
N ASP A 69 1.29 6.88 34.74
CA ASP A 69 1.82 5.63 34.19
C ASP A 69 3.21 5.84 33.60
N ARG A 70 4.06 4.83 33.73
CA ARG A 70 5.41 4.82 33.17
C ARG A 70 5.65 3.56 32.36
N LEU A 71 6.59 3.63 31.43
CA LEU A 71 7.08 2.46 30.72
C LEU A 71 7.76 1.53 31.73
N LEU A 72 7.17 0.37 31.97
CA LEU A 72 7.71 -0.64 32.87
C LEU A 72 8.72 -1.52 32.16
N HIS A 73 8.45 -1.85 30.90
CA HIS A 73 9.32 -2.69 30.09
C HIS A 73 9.11 -2.44 28.60
N ARG A 74 10.20 -2.50 27.82
CA ARG A 74 10.17 -2.50 26.35
C ARG A 74 11.08 -3.60 25.85
N GLN A 75 10.59 -4.42 24.94
CA GLN A 75 11.37 -5.47 24.30
C GLN A 75 11.13 -5.48 22.80
N TYR A 76 12.21 -5.68 22.05
CA TYR A 76 12.18 -5.94 20.62
C TYR A 76 12.22 -7.45 20.38
N LEU A 77 11.27 -7.96 19.62
CA LEU A 77 11.21 -9.34 19.18
C LEU A 77 11.38 -9.39 17.67
N ARG A 78 12.46 -10.01 17.24
CA ARG A 78 12.76 -10.19 15.81
C ARG A 78 13.07 -11.64 15.49
N LYS A 79 12.44 -12.14 14.43
CA LYS A 79 12.76 -13.44 13.81
C LYS A 79 12.91 -13.27 12.31
N LEU A 80 13.97 -13.88 11.78
CA LEU A 80 14.18 -13.94 10.34
C LEU A 80 13.17 -14.91 9.70
N PRO A 81 12.81 -14.72 8.42
CA PRO A 81 11.97 -15.66 7.68
C PRO A 81 12.60 -17.05 7.62
N VAL A 82 11.79 -18.09 7.86
CA VAL A 82 12.21 -19.50 7.72
C VAL A 82 11.24 -20.20 6.77
N PRO A 83 11.71 -20.73 5.62
CA PRO A 83 10.86 -21.38 4.63
C PRO A 83 10.01 -22.52 5.21
N ASN A 84 8.73 -22.55 4.83
CA ASN A 84 7.75 -23.56 5.23
C ASN A 84 7.57 -23.73 6.76
N ALA A 85 7.97 -22.73 7.55
CA ALA A 85 7.80 -22.74 9.00
C ALA A 85 6.91 -21.59 9.48
N ILE A 86 6.21 -21.83 10.58
CA ILE A 86 5.55 -20.80 11.39
C ILE A 86 6.37 -20.70 12.67
N GLN A 87 6.83 -19.49 12.98
CA GLN A 87 7.65 -19.24 14.16
C GLN A 87 6.83 -18.48 15.18
N TYR A 88 7.07 -18.73 16.47
CA TYR A 88 6.47 -17.95 17.53
C TYR A 88 7.49 -17.67 18.64
N GLN A 89 7.24 -16.60 19.39
CA GLN A 89 8.01 -16.28 20.58
C GLN A 89 7.11 -15.65 21.63
N ASP A 90 7.27 -16.13 22.86
CA ASP A 90 6.58 -15.58 24.01
C ASP A 90 7.44 -14.51 24.68
N PHE A 91 6.89 -13.32 24.75
CA PHE A 91 7.33 -12.26 25.63
C PHE A 91 6.68 -12.44 26.99
N VAL A 92 7.47 -12.42 28.06
CA VAL A 92 6.96 -12.54 29.43
C VAL A 92 7.46 -11.36 30.25
N PHE A 93 6.51 -10.54 30.72
CA PHE A 93 6.77 -9.52 31.73
C PHE A 93 6.29 -10.00 33.09
N ARG A 94 7.14 -9.84 34.11
CA ARG A 94 6.79 -10.05 35.52
C ARG A 94 7.21 -8.83 36.32
N GLY A 95 6.23 -8.07 36.79
CA GLY A 95 6.41 -6.99 37.74
C GLY A 95 6.44 -7.49 39.19
N ASN A 96 6.76 -6.58 40.11
CA ASN A 96 6.68 -6.85 41.55
C ASN A 96 5.20 -6.89 42.04
N SER A 97 4.98 -7.17 43.32
CA SER A 97 3.63 -7.29 43.90
C SER A 97 2.83 -5.98 43.89
N THR A 98 3.48 -4.81 43.86
CA THR A 98 2.82 -3.50 43.88
C THR A 98 2.60 -2.89 42.50
N THR A 99 3.28 -3.42 41.47
CA THR A 99 3.15 -2.97 40.09
C THR A 99 1.89 -3.52 39.47
N ARG A 100 1.16 -2.68 38.75
CA ARG A 100 0.02 -3.09 37.93
C ARG A 100 0.22 -2.62 36.51
N VAL A 101 -0.02 -3.54 35.58
CA VAL A 101 -0.02 -3.25 34.15
C VAL A 101 -1.25 -2.43 33.83
N ALA A 102 -1.06 -1.24 33.25
CA ALA A 102 -2.11 -0.32 32.84
C ALA A 102 -2.41 -0.46 31.34
N ALA A 103 -1.37 -0.63 30.52
CA ALA A 103 -1.52 -0.87 29.10
C ALA A 103 -0.40 -1.75 28.54
N ILE A 104 -0.71 -2.45 27.45
CA ILE A 104 0.25 -3.23 26.67
C ILE A 104 0.10 -2.81 25.22
N THR A 105 1.20 -2.47 24.57
CA THR A 105 1.26 -2.22 23.14
C THR A 105 2.17 -3.27 22.51
N ALA A 106 1.76 -3.80 21.37
CA ALA A 106 2.63 -4.58 20.48
C ALA A 106 2.53 -3.95 19.09
N THR A 107 3.63 -3.38 18.64
CA THR A 107 3.69 -2.64 17.38
C THR A 107 4.62 -3.36 16.43
N GLU A 108 4.10 -3.71 15.25
CA GLU A 108 4.93 -4.25 14.17
C GLU A 108 5.81 -3.14 13.58
N MET A 109 7.10 -3.40 13.46
CA MET A 109 8.10 -2.46 12.98
C MET A 109 8.40 -2.71 11.50
N GLY A 110 8.39 -1.64 10.70
CA GLY A 110 8.72 -1.71 9.27
C GLY A 110 7.55 -2.20 8.39
N TYR A 111 7.88 -3.01 7.38
CA TYR A 111 6.89 -3.61 6.48
C TYR A 111 6.19 -4.77 7.18
N SER A 112 4.86 -4.84 7.07
CA SER A 112 4.13 -5.94 7.68
C SER A 112 4.53 -7.27 7.05
N GLN A 113 4.83 -8.24 7.90
CA GLN A 113 5.17 -9.61 7.51
C GLN A 113 4.00 -10.58 7.80
N ASN A 114 2.78 -10.03 7.94
CA ASN A 114 1.55 -10.76 8.30
C ASN A 114 1.70 -11.60 9.57
N ALA A 115 2.61 -11.22 10.46
CA ALA A 115 2.66 -11.78 11.79
C ALA A 115 1.50 -11.24 12.62
N TYR A 116 1.24 -11.80 13.80
CA TYR A 116 0.27 -11.24 14.74
C TYR A 116 0.72 -11.46 16.17
N ALA A 117 0.30 -10.57 17.05
CA ALA A 117 0.57 -10.63 18.47
C ALA A 117 -0.72 -10.81 19.28
N VAL A 118 -0.67 -11.65 20.31
CA VAL A 118 -1.82 -11.97 21.16
C VAL A 118 -1.39 -12.12 22.62
N ILE A 119 -2.20 -11.63 23.55
CA ILE A 119 -2.00 -11.89 24.98
C ILE A 119 -2.44 -13.32 25.29
N THR A 120 -1.56 -14.12 25.86
CA THR A 120 -1.85 -15.52 26.21
C THR A 120 -2.07 -15.72 27.71
N ALA A 121 -1.57 -14.82 28.56
CA ALA A 121 -1.79 -14.85 30.00
C ALA A 121 -1.60 -13.48 30.66
N GLY A 122 -2.29 -13.24 31.79
CA GLY A 122 -2.21 -11.99 32.55
C GLY A 122 -2.80 -10.80 31.79
N GLY A 123 -2.12 -9.65 31.83
CA GLY A 123 -2.51 -8.45 31.08
C GLY A 123 -2.83 -7.25 31.97
N VAL A 124 -3.70 -6.36 31.48
CA VAL A 124 -4.11 -5.15 32.21
C VAL A 124 -4.74 -5.53 33.55
N GLY A 125 -4.36 -4.83 34.61
CA GLY A 125 -4.80 -5.10 35.98
C GLY A 125 -4.01 -6.19 36.71
N TYR A 126 -3.20 -6.98 36.01
CA TYR A 126 -2.28 -7.94 36.61
C TYR A 126 -0.90 -7.32 36.84
N ASN A 127 -0.04 -8.00 37.60
CA ASN A 127 1.37 -7.65 37.72
C ASN A 127 2.27 -8.40 36.72
N TYR A 128 1.68 -9.23 35.85
CA TYR A 128 2.39 -9.97 34.83
C TYR A 128 1.58 -9.98 33.53
N VAL A 129 2.28 -10.18 32.41
CA VAL A 129 1.65 -10.42 31.12
C VAL A 129 2.53 -11.33 30.27
N THR A 130 1.90 -12.19 29.50
CA THR A 130 2.55 -12.97 28.45
C THR A 130 1.91 -12.63 27.11
N VAL A 131 2.74 -12.22 26.17
CA VAL A 131 2.35 -11.90 24.80
C VAL A 131 3.06 -12.86 23.86
N ARG A 132 2.31 -13.58 23.04
CA ARG A 132 2.85 -14.39 21.95
C ARG A 132 2.86 -13.59 20.68
N VAL A 133 4.00 -13.50 20.02
CA VAL A 133 4.10 -13.05 18.63
C VAL A 133 4.29 -14.28 17.75
N GLN A 134 3.51 -14.39 16.69
CA GLN A 134 3.57 -15.50 15.74
C GLN A 134 3.69 -14.99 14.31
N SER A 135 4.61 -15.59 13.55
CA SER A 135 4.83 -15.29 12.13
C SER A 135 3.74 -15.90 11.26
N SER A 136 3.55 -15.33 10.08
CA SER A 136 2.97 -16.08 8.96
C SER A 136 3.94 -17.13 8.42
N ARG A 137 3.43 -18.12 7.69
CA ARG A 137 4.25 -19.20 7.11
C ARG A 137 5.30 -18.64 6.15
N SER A 138 6.54 -19.11 6.26
CA SER A 138 7.68 -18.68 5.44
C SER A 138 8.13 -17.23 5.64
N LEU A 139 7.53 -16.50 6.60
CA LEU A 139 7.84 -15.10 6.89
C LEU A 139 8.52 -14.94 8.25
N GLY A 140 9.09 -13.75 8.47
CA GLY A 140 9.65 -13.32 9.75
C GLY A 140 8.68 -12.42 10.52
N TYR A 141 9.20 -11.75 11.53
CA TYR A 141 8.54 -10.59 12.15
C TYR A 141 9.56 -9.68 12.84
N ASP A 142 9.19 -8.42 13.00
CA ASP A 142 9.87 -7.44 13.84
C ASP A 142 8.81 -6.68 14.65
N TYR A 143 8.84 -6.84 15.97
CA TYR A 143 7.87 -6.26 16.90
C TYR A 143 8.57 -5.53 18.02
N VAL A 144 8.00 -4.40 18.42
CA VAL A 144 8.27 -3.78 19.72
C VAL A 144 7.07 -3.99 20.63
N ILE A 145 7.32 -4.61 21.78
CA ILE A 145 6.31 -4.81 22.83
C ILE A 145 6.66 -3.87 23.97
N GLU A 146 5.67 -3.11 24.42
CA GLU A 146 5.81 -2.21 25.56
C GLU A 146 4.74 -2.51 26.59
N VAL A 147 5.18 -2.54 27.85
CA VAL A 147 4.30 -2.71 29.00
C VAL A 147 4.36 -1.42 29.82
N TRP A 148 3.19 -0.82 30.00
CA TRP A 148 3.00 0.41 30.74
C TRP A 148 2.28 0.13 32.03
N GLY A 149 2.55 0.92 33.05
CA GLY A 149 1.84 0.82 34.31
C GLY A 149 2.47 1.64 35.40
N ARG A 150 1.99 1.42 36.62
CA ARG A 150 2.42 2.17 37.80
C ARG A 150 2.62 1.24 38.99
N GLY A 151 3.55 1.62 39.86
CA GLY A 151 3.65 1.06 41.20
C GLY A 151 2.65 1.77 42.12
N ARG A 152 2.10 1.03 43.08
CA ARG A 152 1.57 1.63 44.31
C ARG A 152 2.70 2.00 45.26
#